data_AF-A0A6L2LYU4-F1
#
_entry.id   AF-A0A6L2LYU4-F1
#
_cell.length_a   1.000
_cell.length_b   1.000
_cell.length_c   1.000
_cell.angle_alpha   90.00
_cell.angle_beta   90.00
_cell.angle_gamma   90.00
#
_symmetry.space_group_name_H-M   'P 1'
#
loop_
_entity.id
_entity.type
_entity.pdbx_description
1 polymer ?
#
loop_
_entity_poly.entity_id
_entity_poly.type
_entity_poly.pdbx_seq_one_letter_code
_entity_poly.pdbx_strand_id
1 'polypeptide(L)'
;MDARALKRKDAFKGERPWGDTVGHVWYEGLEGFMMKDMQNQLFGGRRLFPKRGEEVELVCESLAFKGKGLCKVEETGYVVMCDRALPGERFVGRVTRKKNNYSEVTKVKTLSPHNDMVEAPCEYASHCGGCRTQNLLYDAQVRAKEEQVRDLVVHVGKFSFKDPEFENVMKPIVPCVMQFHYRNKMEFSFGTKRWLPKEQLLDKSQDANFSSLGLHAPGFFDKSDTFDRDVETLLPQLMVNFVTSSYKPELLKPLVDKLTVFPEVVSIVNNINTSVGNTSVGEQEYTLYGKATITEILRGLAFEISANSFFQTNA
;
A
#
# COMPACT_ATOMS: atom_id res chain seq x y z
N MET A 1 1.88 34.00 -31.66
CA MET A 1 2.16 35.43 -31.37
C MET A 1 0.96 35.95 -30.61
N ASP A 2 0.87 35.75 -29.30
CA ASP A 2 1.57 36.43 -28.19
C ASP A 2 0.67 37.51 -27.55
N ALA A 3 0.78 37.59 -26.22
CA ALA A 3 -0.21 38.00 -25.24
C ALA A 3 -0.33 39.51 -24.98
N ARG A 4 -1.39 39.91 -24.24
CA ARG A 4 -1.36 40.77 -23.02
C ARG A 4 -2.79 41.11 -22.57
N ALA A 5 -3.29 40.62 -21.43
CA ALA A 5 -3.03 41.06 -20.05
C ALA A 5 -3.72 42.39 -19.68
N LEU A 6 -4.83 42.30 -18.94
CA LEU A 6 -5.40 43.39 -18.13
C LEU A 6 -5.76 42.82 -16.75
N LYS A 7 -4.94 43.16 -15.75
CA LYS A 7 -5.21 42.93 -14.33
C LYS A 7 -6.13 44.05 -13.83
N ARG A 8 -7.26 43.71 -13.20
CA ARG A 8 -7.94 44.59 -12.24
C ARG A 8 -7.99 43.91 -10.89
N LYS A 9 -7.34 44.56 -9.92
CA LYS A 9 -7.53 44.37 -8.49
C LYS A 9 -8.80 45.15 -8.12
N ASP A 10 -9.76 44.52 -7.45
CA ASP A 10 -10.68 45.25 -6.59
C ASP A 10 -11.00 44.38 -5.37
N ALA A 11 -10.84 45.00 -4.21
CA ALA A 11 -11.11 44.44 -2.89
C ALA A 11 -12.60 44.62 -2.57
N PHE A 12 -13.24 43.58 -2.04
CA PHE A 12 -14.50 43.73 -1.31
C PHE A 12 -14.36 43.06 0.06
N LYS A 13 -14.40 43.92 1.09
CA LYS A 13 -14.71 43.58 2.48
C LYS A 13 -16.22 43.33 2.55
N GLY A 14 -16.65 42.27 3.25
CA GLY A 14 -18.07 42.03 3.53
C GLY A 14 -18.29 40.72 4.31
N GLU A 15 -18.30 40.85 5.63
CA GLU A 15 -19.18 40.22 6.63
C GLU A 15 -19.63 38.74 6.49
N ARG A 16 -19.40 37.97 7.58
CA ARG A 16 -20.01 36.65 7.84
C ARG A 16 -21.49 36.80 8.22
N PRO A 17 -22.30 35.77 7.92
CA PRO A 17 -22.96 35.07 9.02
C PRO A 17 -22.71 33.56 8.96
N TRP A 18 -22.54 32.96 10.13
CA TRP A 18 -22.41 31.52 10.33
C TRP A 18 -23.72 30.81 9.93
N GLY A 19 -23.60 29.79 9.08
CA GLY A 19 -24.67 28.87 8.73
C GLY A 19 -24.07 27.48 8.51
N ASP A 20 -24.67 26.49 9.15
CA ASP A 20 -24.22 25.10 9.26
C ASP A 20 -23.78 24.49 7.91
N THR A 21 -22.50 24.14 7.81
CA THR A 21 -21.97 23.18 6.84
C THR A 21 -20.59 22.73 7.32
N VAL A 22 -20.49 21.49 7.78
CA VAL A 22 -19.20 20.84 8.05
C VAL A 22 -18.61 20.47 6.69
N GLY A 23 -18.01 21.45 6.03
CA GLY A 23 -17.26 21.29 4.79
C GLY A 23 -15.83 20.87 5.08
N HIS A 24 -15.38 19.79 4.45
CA HIS A 24 -13.98 19.43 4.36
C HIS A 24 -13.22 20.57 3.63
N VAL A 25 -12.50 21.39 4.39
CA VAL A 25 -11.66 22.46 3.84
C VAL A 25 -10.35 21.86 3.35
N TRP A 26 -10.23 21.71 2.03
CA TRP A 26 -8.94 21.53 1.36
C TRP A 26 -8.25 22.90 1.25
N TYR A 27 -7.11 23.06 1.92
CA TYR A 27 -6.30 24.28 1.83
C TYR A 27 -5.45 24.26 0.54
N GLU A 28 -5.95 24.92 -0.51
CA GLU A 28 -5.09 25.41 -1.59
C GLU A 28 -4.70 26.88 -1.31
N GLY A 29 -3.39 27.13 -1.38
CA GLY A 29 -2.86 28.45 -1.74
C GLY A 29 -2.93 29.55 -0.69
N LEU A 30 -2.20 29.41 0.42
CA LEU A 30 -1.58 30.57 1.08
C LEU A 30 -0.14 30.23 1.47
N GLU A 31 0.76 31.06 0.97
CA GLU A 31 2.21 30.91 0.96
C GLU A 31 2.80 30.71 2.37
N GLY A 32 3.88 29.92 2.44
CA GLY A 32 4.53 29.41 3.67
C GLY A 32 5.08 30.45 4.65
N PHE A 33 4.74 31.73 4.52
CA PHE A 33 5.11 32.79 5.45
C PHE A 33 4.16 32.85 6.67
N MET A 34 2.87 32.51 6.51
CA MET A 34 1.86 32.61 7.58
C MET A 34 1.89 31.46 8.61
N MET A 35 2.57 30.35 8.30
CA MET A 35 2.60 29.13 9.11
C MET A 35 3.60 29.15 10.26
N LYS A 36 4.58 30.07 10.27
CA LYS A 36 5.51 30.23 11.40
C LYS A 36 4.85 30.94 12.59
N ASP A 37 3.97 31.90 12.34
CA ASP A 37 3.31 32.70 13.38
C ASP A 37 2.13 31.98 14.04
N MET A 38 1.55 30.97 13.39
CA MET A 38 0.51 30.13 13.99
C MET A 38 1.04 29.09 14.99
N GLN A 39 2.35 28.82 15.03
CA GLN A 39 2.92 27.73 15.87
C GLN A 39 2.70 27.91 17.38
N ASN A 40 2.34 29.13 17.81
CA ASN A 40 2.02 29.49 19.19
C ASN A 40 0.55 29.87 19.42
N GLN A 41 -0.33 29.69 18.43
CA GLN A 41 -1.75 29.98 18.64
C GLN A 41 -2.37 28.95 19.60
N LEU A 42 -3.00 29.48 20.64
CA LEU A 42 -3.72 28.72 21.65
C LEU A 42 -5.19 28.65 21.27
N PHE A 43 -5.74 27.45 21.14
CA PHE A 43 -7.18 27.22 21.07
C PHE A 43 -7.63 26.74 22.45
N GLY A 44 -8.52 27.47 23.11
CA GLY A 44 -8.96 27.13 24.48
C GLY A 44 -7.84 27.05 25.52
N GLY A 45 -6.71 27.77 25.32
CA GLY A 45 -5.55 27.73 26.22
C GLY A 45 -4.55 26.61 25.97
N ARG A 46 -4.73 25.78 24.93
CA ARG A 46 -3.79 24.70 24.55
C ARG A 46 -3.22 24.90 23.16
N ARG A 47 -2.02 24.36 22.92
CA ARG A 47 -1.30 24.51 21.64
C ARG A 47 -2.05 23.78 20.53
N LEU A 48 -2.30 24.47 19.41
CA LEU A 48 -2.98 23.87 18.26
C LEU A 48 -2.14 22.75 17.59
N PHE A 49 -0.81 22.87 17.65
CA PHE A 49 0.13 21.99 16.94
C PHE A 49 0.92 21.11 17.94
N PRO A 50 0.84 19.78 17.83
CA PRO A 50 1.60 18.89 18.70
C PRO A 50 3.09 18.91 18.33
N LYS A 51 3.95 18.79 19.34
CA LYS A 51 5.42 18.77 19.18
C LYS A 51 5.92 17.38 18.85
N ARG A 52 7.08 17.30 18.20
CA ARG A 52 7.77 16.01 18.00
C ARG A 52 8.06 15.36 19.35
N GLY A 53 7.73 14.08 19.48
CA GLY A 53 7.86 13.29 20.70
C GLY A 53 6.66 13.38 21.65
N GLU A 54 5.74 14.33 21.43
CA GLU A 54 4.51 14.44 22.22
C GLU A 54 3.58 13.27 21.95
N GLU A 55 2.92 12.79 23.00
CA GLU A 55 1.86 11.79 22.93
C GLU A 55 0.51 12.48 23.03
N VAL A 56 -0.35 12.19 22.06
CA VAL A 56 -1.67 12.81 21.94
C VAL A 56 -2.72 11.74 21.70
N GLU A 57 -3.93 11.97 22.21
CA GLU A 57 -5.10 11.16 21.89
C GLU A 57 -5.62 11.50 20.50
N LEU A 58 -5.84 10.46 19.71
CA LEU A 58 -6.18 10.54 18.31
C LEU A 58 -7.42 9.71 18.02
N VAL A 59 -8.25 10.22 17.13
CA VAL A 59 -9.36 9.50 16.50
C VAL A 59 -9.01 9.35 15.03
N CYS A 60 -9.00 8.13 14.52
CA CYS A 60 -8.88 7.88 13.08
C CYS A 60 -10.24 8.11 12.42
N GLU A 61 -10.34 9.01 11.46
CA GLU A 61 -11.62 9.27 10.77
C GLU A 61 -11.78 8.39 9.54
N SER A 62 -10.73 8.26 8.73
CA SER A 62 -10.78 7.53 7.46
C SER A 62 -9.41 6.96 7.09
N LEU A 63 -9.34 6.26 5.95
CA LEU A 63 -8.09 5.76 5.37
C LEU A 63 -7.68 6.64 4.19
N ALA A 64 -6.51 7.24 4.27
CA ALA A 64 -5.83 7.89 3.16
C ALA A 64 -5.11 6.89 2.26
N PHE A 65 -4.59 7.38 1.12
CA PHE A 65 -3.82 6.60 0.15
C PHE A 65 -2.70 5.78 0.81
N LYS A 66 -2.49 4.55 0.29
CA LYS A 66 -1.63 3.51 0.91
C LYS A 66 -2.11 3.01 2.28
N GLY A 67 -3.39 3.17 2.62
CA GLY A 67 -3.96 2.63 3.85
C GLY A 67 -3.37 3.24 5.13
N LYS A 68 -2.93 4.50 5.06
CA LYS A 68 -2.59 5.28 6.27
C LYS A 68 -3.88 5.83 6.87
N GLY A 69 -4.03 5.76 8.18
CA GLY A 69 -5.15 6.41 8.86
C GLY A 69 -5.00 7.93 8.83
N LEU A 70 -6.04 8.61 8.35
CA LEU A 70 -6.22 10.04 8.49
C LEU A 70 -6.86 10.28 9.85
N CYS A 71 -6.07 10.81 10.79
CA CYS A 71 -6.48 10.96 12.18
C CYS A 71 -6.54 12.44 12.56
N LYS A 72 -7.36 12.75 13.56
CA LYS A 72 -7.39 14.07 14.20
C LYS A 72 -7.00 13.95 15.66
N VAL A 73 -6.29 14.95 16.15
CA VAL A 73 -6.11 15.17 17.59
C VAL A 73 -7.47 15.49 18.19
N GLU A 74 -7.90 14.69 19.18
CA GLU A 74 -9.26 14.78 19.73
C GLU A 74 -9.58 16.18 20.27
N GLU A 75 -8.59 16.83 20.89
CA GLU A 75 -8.77 18.14 21.51
C GLU A 75 -8.73 19.32 20.51
N THR A 76 -7.93 19.23 19.46
CA THR A 76 -7.63 20.38 18.57
C THR A 76 -8.14 20.22 17.15
N GLY A 77 -8.55 19.01 16.75
CA GLY A 77 -8.90 18.67 15.38
C GLY A 77 -7.72 18.63 14.41
N TYR A 78 -6.48 18.79 14.89
CA TYR A 78 -5.30 18.85 14.03
C TYR A 78 -5.07 17.52 13.31
N VAL A 79 -4.86 17.58 11.99
CA VAL A 79 -4.74 16.39 11.13
C VAL A 79 -3.35 15.77 11.23
N VAL A 80 -3.32 14.48 11.51
CA VAL A 80 -2.11 13.65 11.54
C VAL A 80 -2.31 12.37 10.75
N MET A 81 -1.21 11.80 10.27
CA MET A 81 -1.19 10.54 9.52
C MET A 81 -0.58 9.44 10.38
N CYS A 82 -1.30 8.34 10.55
CA CYS A 82 -0.83 7.18 11.31
C CYS A 82 -0.81 5.93 10.44
N ASP A 83 0.31 5.19 10.45
CA ASP A 83 0.32 3.87 9.84
C ASP A 83 -0.43 2.88 10.75
N ARG A 84 -1.22 1.97 10.17
CA ARG A 84 -1.98 0.94 10.90
C ARG A 84 -3.04 1.47 11.87
N ALA A 85 -3.56 2.67 11.65
CA ALA A 85 -4.77 3.16 12.28
C ALA A 85 -5.98 2.82 11.40
N LEU A 86 -7.05 2.33 12.02
CA LEU A 86 -8.29 1.97 11.34
C LEU A 86 -9.37 3.04 11.63
N PRO A 87 -10.28 3.34 10.69
CA PRO A 87 -11.37 4.30 10.91
C PRO A 87 -12.15 4.06 12.21
N GLY A 88 -12.59 5.10 12.91
CA GLY A 88 -13.29 5.00 14.20
C GLY A 88 -12.42 4.55 15.39
N GLU A 89 -11.18 4.10 15.17
CA GLU A 89 -10.27 3.74 16.25
C GLU A 89 -9.82 4.98 17.06
N ARG A 90 -9.82 4.84 18.39
CA ARG A 90 -9.22 5.81 19.31
C ARG A 90 -7.93 5.26 19.88
N PHE A 91 -6.86 6.04 19.86
CA PHE A 91 -5.54 5.58 20.28
C PHE A 91 -4.65 6.73 20.73
N VAL A 92 -3.62 6.41 21.51
CA VAL A 92 -2.52 7.32 21.83
C VAL A 92 -1.46 7.18 20.75
N GLY A 93 -1.10 8.29 20.11
CA GLY A 93 -0.05 8.34 19.10
C GLY A 93 1.08 9.28 19.50
N ARG A 94 2.32 8.89 19.22
CA ARG A 94 3.52 9.71 19.41
C ARG A 94 3.90 10.40 18.12
N VAL A 95 4.04 11.72 18.13
CA VAL A 95 4.45 12.49 16.94
C VAL A 95 5.90 12.20 16.58
N THR A 96 6.14 11.62 15.40
CA THR A 96 7.48 11.21 14.97
C THR A 96 8.11 12.17 13.97
N ARG A 97 7.32 12.68 13.03
CA ARG A 97 7.79 13.56 11.95
C ARG A 97 6.79 14.68 11.69
N LYS A 98 7.30 15.90 11.54
CA LYS A 98 6.50 17.05 11.10
C LYS A 98 6.77 17.33 9.62
N LYS A 99 5.71 17.46 8.82
CA LYS A 99 5.77 18.03 7.47
C LYS A 99 5.06 19.38 7.49
N ASN A 100 5.08 20.09 6.36
CA ASN A 100 4.54 21.45 6.28
C ASN A 100 3.04 21.49 6.62
N ASN A 101 2.23 20.52 6.17
CA ASN A 101 0.77 20.57 6.29
C ASN A 101 0.15 19.46 7.16
N TYR A 102 0.94 18.49 7.62
CA TYR A 102 0.48 17.42 8.52
C TYR A 102 1.67 16.84 9.30
N SER A 103 1.37 16.16 10.39
CA SER A 103 2.36 15.38 11.15
C SER A 103 2.15 13.89 10.95
N GLU A 104 3.21 13.11 11.01
CA GLU A 104 3.16 11.65 11.11
C GLU A 104 3.31 11.23 12.57
N VAL A 105 2.54 10.22 12.95
CA VAL A 105 2.50 9.67 14.30
C VAL A 105 2.70 8.16 14.26
N THR A 106 3.30 7.62 15.30
CA THR A 106 3.36 6.18 15.55
C THR A 106 2.40 5.83 16.67
N LYS A 107 1.51 4.87 16.43
CA LYS A 107 0.58 4.36 17.44
C LYS A 107 1.37 3.76 18.61
N VAL A 108 1.05 4.22 19.82
CA VAL A 108 1.64 3.74 21.07
C VAL A 108 0.71 2.73 21.73
N LYS A 109 -0.57 3.07 21.84
CA LYS A 109 -1.57 2.23 22.52
C LYS A 109 -2.96 2.48 21.94
N THR A 110 -3.71 1.43 21.65
CA THR A 110 -5.14 1.54 21.31
C THR A 110 -5.95 1.75 22.59
N LEU A 111 -6.84 2.76 22.57
CA LEU A 111 -7.80 3.05 23.63
C LEU A 111 -9.15 2.37 23.35
N SER A 112 -9.62 2.49 22.12
CA SER A 112 -10.82 1.82 21.60
C SER A 112 -10.52 1.31 20.20
N PRO A 113 -10.65 -0.01 19.93
CA PRO A 113 -10.45 -0.55 18.58
C PRO A 113 -11.58 -0.10 17.63
N HIS A 114 -11.39 -0.35 16.33
CA HIS A 114 -12.47 -0.28 15.35
C HIS A 114 -13.51 -1.37 15.64
N ASN A 115 -14.81 -1.08 15.47
CA ASN A 115 -15.89 -2.06 15.70
C ASN A 115 -15.75 -3.33 14.83
N ASP A 116 -15.45 -3.16 13.55
CA ASP A 116 -15.13 -4.22 12.59
C ASP A 116 -13.66 -4.71 12.62
N MET A 117 -12.93 -4.53 13.72
CA MET A 117 -11.57 -5.08 13.85
C MET A 117 -11.61 -6.60 13.92
N VAL A 118 -10.71 -7.26 13.20
CA VAL A 118 -10.52 -8.72 13.27
C VAL A 118 -9.05 -9.08 13.47
N GLU A 119 -8.83 -10.29 13.96
CA GLU A 119 -7.49 -10.88 13.95
C GLU A 119 -7.07 -11.16 12.50
N ALA A 120 -5.89 -10.69 12.12
CA ALA A 120 -5.37 -10.94 10.78
C ALA A 120 -4.87 -12.38 10.67
N PRO A 121 -5.29 -13.17 9.66
CA PRO A 121 -4.83 -14.55 9.51
C PRO A 121 -3.32 -14.70 9.24
N CYS A 122 -2.67 -13.64 8.74
CA CYS A 122 -1.22 -13.64 8.52
C CYS A 122 -0.50 -13.15 9.78
N GLU A 123 0.36 -14.02 10.34
CA GLU A 123 1.21 -13.70 11.49
C GLU A 123 2.13 -12.49 11.25
N TYR A 124 2.50 -12.23 9.99
CA TYR A 124 3.35 -11.11 9.62
C TYR A 124 2.57 -9.83 9.33
N ALA A 125 1.23 -9.82 9.36
CA ALA A 125 0.43 -8.66 8.95
C ALA A 125 0.80 -7.39 9.71
N SER A 126 1.17 -7.51 10.99
CA SER A 126 1.63 -6.45 11.89
C SER A 126 2.96 -5.79 11.51
N HIS A 127 3.75 -6.40 10.62
CA HIS A 127 5.07 -5.93 10.21
C HIS A 127 5.24 -5.81 8.69
N CYS A 128 4.57 -6.68 7.94
CA CYS A 128 4.59 -6.71 6.48
C CYS A 128 3.92 -5.46 5.89
N GLY A 129 4.48 -4.95 4.79
CA GLY A 129 3.94 -3.80 4.05
C GLY A 129 2.85 -4.12 3.05
N GLY A 130 2.58 -5.41 2.79
CA GLY A 130 1.63 -5.88 1.79
C GLY A 130 0.17 -5.74 2.24
N CYS A 131 -0.24 -6.54 3.22
CA CYS A 131 -1.64 -6.64 3.65
C CYS A 131 -1.97 -5.67 4.80
N ARG A 132 -2.12 -4.37 4.48
CA ARG A 132 -2.25 -3.30 5.49
C ARG A 132 -3.54 -3.32 6.31
N THR A 133 -4.62 -3.90 5.77
CA THR A 133 -5.96 -3.88 6.36
C THR A 133 -6.49 -5.29 6.63
N GLN A 134 -5.61 -6.28 6.75
CA GLN A 134 -6.03 -7.67 7.01
C GLN A 134 -6.66 -7.86 8.40
N ASN A 135 -6.47 -6.88 9.29
CA ASN A 135 -7.07 -6.77 10.61
C ASN A 135 -8.40 -5.98 10.62
N LEU A 136 -9.01 -5.78 9.46
CA LEU A 136 -10.31 -5.11 9.28
C LEU A 136 -11.25 -6.07 8.54
N LEU A 137 -12.52 -6.20 8.98
CA LEU A 137 -13.50 -7.03 8.28
C LEU A 137 -13.58 -6.65 6.81
N TYR A 138 -13.77 -7.65 5.96
CA TYR A 138 -13.76 -7.44 4.51
C TYR A 138 -14.78 -6.40 4.05
N ASP A 139 -16.00 -6.42 4.58
CA ASP A 139 -17.03 -5.43 4.25
C ASP A 139 -16.61 -4.00 4.64
N ALA A 140 -15.90 -3.85 5.77
CA ALA A 140 -15.34 -2.57 6.17
C ALA A 140 -14.17 -2.14 5.25
N GLN A 141 -13.38 -3.07 4.74
CA GLN A 141 -12.39 -2.78 3.70
C GLN A 141 -13.04 -2.28 2.41
N VAL A 142 -14.17 -2.89 1.99
CA VAL A 142 -14.94 -2.47 0.81
C VAL A 142 -15.49 -1.07 1.02
N ARG A 143 -16.17 -0.80 2.14
CA ARG A 143 -16.71 0.52 2.48
C ARG A 143 -15.62 1.61 2.48
N ALA A 144 -14.46 1.34 3.07
CA ALA A 144 -13.36 2.30 3.10
C ALA A 144 -12.78 2.58 1.71
N LYS A 145 -12.75 1.57 0.81
CA LYS A 145 -12.35 1.78 -0.59
C LYS A 145 -13.41 2.56 -1.37
N GLU A 146 -14.70 2.29 -1.15
CA GLU A 146 -15.80 3.03 -1.76
C GLU A 146 -15.75 4.51 -1.37
N GLU A 147 -15.47 4.82 -0.10
CA GLU A 147 -15.29 6.18 0.38
C GLU A 147 -14.11 6.88 -0.31
N GLN A 148 -12.96 6.21 -0.44
CA GLN A 148 -11.80 6.77 -1.17
C GLN A 148 -12.12 7.07 -2.65
N VAL A 149 -12.82 6.16 -3.34
CA VAL A 149 -13.22 6.38 -4.73
C VAL A 149 -14.21 7.53 -4.84
N ARG A 150 -15.21 7.57 -3.95
CA ARG A 150 -16.19 8.66 -3.87
C ARG A 150 -15.50 10.01 -3.67
N ASP A 151 -14.55 10.09 -2.75
CA ASP A 151 -13.79 11.31 -2.49
C ASP A 151 -13.01 11.76 -3.72
N LEU A 152 -12.37 10.85 -4.45
CA LEU A 152 -11.66 11.18 -5.68
C LEU A 152 -12.61 11.68 -6.77
N VAL A 153 -13.74 11.02 -6.97
CA VAL A 153 -14.75 11.42 -7.97
C VAL A 153 -15.26 12.83 -7.69
N VAL A 154 -15.54 13.15 -6.43
CA VAL A 154 -16.09 14.45 -6.03
C VAL A 154 -15.01 15.54 -6.08
N HIS A 155 -13.87 15.33 -5.43
CA HIS A 155 -12.89 16.39 -5.22
C HIS A 155 -11.95 16.57 -6.42
N VAL A 156 -11.60 15.49 -7.11
CA VAL A 156 -10.72 15.52 -8.29
C VAL A 156 -11.54 15.55 -9.57
N GLY A 157 -12.54 14.66 -9.69
CA GLY A 157 -13.43 14.61 -10.84
C GLY A 157 -14.42 15.76 -10.92
N LYS A 158 -14.60 16.53 -9.84
CA LYS A 158 -15.51 17.70 -9.74
C LYS A 158 -16.99 17.34 -9.96
N PHE A 159 -17.36 16.09 -9.71
CA PHE A 159 -18.77 15.68 -9.70
C PHE A 159 -19.46 16.14 -8.42
N SER A 160 -20.74 16.47 -8.52
CA SER A 160 -21.58 16.87 -7.39
C SER A 160 -22.48 15.71 -6.95
N PHE A 161 -22.65 15.52 -5.65
CA PHE A 161 -23.62 14.57 -5.10
C PHE A 161 -25.08 14.90 -5.47
N LYS A 162 -25.33 16.13 -5.91
CA LYS A 162 -26.66 16.59 -6.31
C LYS A 162 -26.96 16.30 -7.78
N ASP A 163 -25.97 15.81 -8.53
CA ASP A 163 -26.14 15.46 -9.93
C ASP A 163 -26.90 14.14 -10.04
N PRO A 164 -28.05 14.09 -10.76
CA PRO A 164 -28.76 12.84 -11.03
C PRO A 164 -27.88 11.77 -11.70
N GLU A 165 -26.82 12.18 -12.42
CA GLU A 165 -25.89 11.26 -13.06
C GLU A 165 -24.86 10.67 -12.09
N PHE A 166 -24.77 11.17 -10.85
CA PHE A 166 -23.78 10.71 -9.88
C PHE A 166 -23.91 9.20 -9.59
N GLU A 167 -25.13 8.67 -9.55
CA GLU A 167 -25.38 7.23 -9.36
C GLU A 167 -24.93 6.39 -10.58
N ASN A 168 -24.93 6.98 -11.77
CA ASN A 168 -24.41 6.31 -12.98
C ASN A 168 -22.88 6.25 -12.97
N VAL A 169 -22.23 7.24 -12.36
CA VAL A 169 -20.76 7.32 -12.23
C VAL A 169 -20.26 6.49 -11.05
N MET A 170 -20.88 6.61 -9.89
CA MET A 170 -20.47 5.96 -8.65
C MET A 170 -21.25 4.66 -8.41
N LYS A 171 -20.79 3.58 -9.02
CA LYS A 171 -21.32 2.22 -8.77
C LYS A 171 -20.70 1.60 -7.52
N PRO A 172 -21.40 0.67 -6.83
CA PRO A 172 -20.83 -0.09 -5.73
C PRO A 172 -19.59 -0.88 -6.16
N ILE A 173 -18.63 -1.03 -5.24
CA ILE A 173 -17.45 -1.87 -5.50
C ILE A 173 -17.89 -3.33 -5.56
N VAL A 174 -17.47 -4.03 -6.62
CA VAL A 174 -17.67 -5.47 -6.75
C VAL A 174 -16.75 -6.19 -5.76
N PRO A 175 -17.28 -6.94 -4.77
CA PRO A 175 -16.47 -7.68 -3.82
C PRO A 175 -15.73 -8.83 -4.51
N CYS A 176 -14.56 -9.18 -3.99
CA CYS A 176 -13.82 -10.35 -4.42
C CYS A 176 -14.42 -11.61 -3.77
N VAL A 177 -14.66 -12.63 -4.60
CA VAL A 177 -15.23 -13.91 -4.14
C VAL A 177 -14.25 -14.66 -3.23
N MET A 178 -12.97 -14.70 -3.59
CA MET A 178 -11.91 -15.33 -2.80
C MET A 178 -11.04 -14.28 -2.12
N GLN A 179 -11.23 -14.09 -0.81
CA GLN A 179 -10.52 -13.05 -0.04
C GLN A 179 -9.09 -13.47 0.37
N PHE A 180 -8.79 -14.77 0.32
CA PHE A 180 -7.48 -15.34 0.63
C PHE A 180 -7.05 -16.30 -0.48
N HIS A 181 -5.74 -16.54 -0.59
CA HIS A 181 -5.15 -17.45 -1.58
C HIS A 181 -5.49 -17.14 -3.05
N TYR A 182 -6.00 -15.94 -3.34
CA TYR A 182 -6.35 -15.51 -4.70
C TYR A 182 -5.12 -15.13 -5.55
N ARG A 183 -3.97 -14.92 -4.89
CA ARG A 183 -2.81 -14.34 -5.55
C ARG A 183 -2.06 -15.39 -6.36
N ASN A 184 -2.09 -15.24 -7.67
CA ASN A 184 -1.44 -16.14 -8.63
C ASN A 184 0.01 -15.71 -8.94
N LYS A 185 0.51 -14.57 -8.41
CA LYS A 185 1.92 -14.17 -8.57
C LYS A 185 2.53 -13.65 -7.28
N MET A 186 3.59 -14.29 -6.81
CA MET A 186 4.40 -13.92 -5.65
C MET A 186 5.82 -13.47 -6.07
N GLU A 187 6.47 -12.72 -5.18
CA GLU A 187 7.83 -12.23 -5.40
C GLU A 187 8.61 -12.30 -4.08
N PHE A 188 9.52 -13.27 -3.96
CA PHE A 188 10.37 -13.54 -2.80
C PHE A 188 11.83 -13.21 -3.02
N SER A 189 12.43 -12.64 -2.00
CA SER A 189 13.75 -12.09 -2.01
C SER A 189 14.75 -13.02 -1.35
N PHE A 190 15.95 -13.09 -1.92
CA PHE A 190 17.08 -13.73 -1.28
C PHE A 190 17.96 -12.67 -0.60
N GLY A 191 18.31 -12.90 0.67
CA GLY A 191 19.17 -11.99 1.43
C GLY A 191 20.12 -12.74 2.35
N THR A 192 21.28 -12.17 2.64
CA THR A 192 22.28 -12.73 3.56
C THR A 192 22.00 -12.43 5.03
N LYS A 193 20.87 -11.75 5.32
CA LYS A 193 20.48 -11.35 6.67
C LYS A 193 19.02 -11.68 6.89
N ARG A 194 18.74 -12.32 8.03
CA ARG A 194 17.37 -12.53 8.49
C ARG A 194 16.77 -11.21 8.99
N TRP A 195 15.54 -10.91 8.58
CA TRP A 195 14.77 -9.85 9.21
C TRP A 195 14.29 -10.32 10.60
N LEU A 196 14.49 -9.49 11.61
CA LEU A 196 14.06 -9.75 12.99
C LEU A 196 13.13 -8.64 13.48
N PRO A 197 12.04 -8.97 14.20
CA PRO A 197 11.24 -8.01 14.94
C PRO A 197 12.11 -7.17 15.88
N LYS A 198 11.70 -5.93 16.18
CA LYS A 198 12.51 -4.99 16.97
C LYS A 198 12.85 -5.53 18.36
N GLU A 199 11.96 -6.33 18.91
CA GLU A 199 12.06 -6.98 20.21
C GLU A 199 13.18 -8.02 20.23
N GLN A 200 13.50 -8.63 19.08
CA GLN A 200 14.51 -9.66 18.91
C GLN A 200 15.86 -9.12 18.42
N LEU A 201 15.96 -7.83 18.08
CA LEU A 201 17.21 -7.20 17.64
C LEU A 201 18.30 -7.11 18.73
N LEU A 202 17.93 -7.37 20.00
CA LEU A 202 18.86 -7.37 21.13
C LEU A 202 19.74 -8.62 21.18
N ASP A 203 19.34 -9.70 20.49
CA ASP A 203 20.08 -10.96 20.45
C ASP A 203 21.01 -10.97 19.22
N LYS A 204 22.23 -10.42 19.39
CA LYS A 204 23.20 -10.20 18.30
C LYS A 204 24.07 -11.42 18.00
N SER A 205 23.52 -12.64 17.98
CA SER A 205 24.21 -13.79 17.38
C SER A 205 24.04 -13.72 15.86
N GLN A 206 24.89 -12.93 15.20
CA GLN A 206 24.94 -12.90 13.74
C GLN A 206 25.70 -14.14 13.24
N ASP A 207 24.97 -15.18 12.86
CA ASP A 207 25.53 -16.28 12.08
C ASP A 207 25.86 -15.78 10.67
N ALA A 208 27.15 -15.69 10.36
CA ALA A 208 27.69 -15.15 9.12
C ALA A 208 27.34 -15.96 7.84
N ASN A 209 26.61 -17.07 7.97
CA ASN A 209 26.30 -18.01 6.88
C ASN A 209 24.79 -18.20 6.63
N PHE A 210 23.93 -17.25 7.02
CA PHE A 210 22.49 -17.40 6.84
C PHE A 210 22.02 -16.85 5.49
N SER A 211 21.43 -17.70 4.65
CA SER A 211 20.62 -17.29 3.49
C SER A 211 19.15 -17.26 3.91
N SER A 212 18.50 -16.12 3.69
CA SER A 212 17.07 -15.91 3.95
C SER A 212 16.31 -15.83 2.64
N LEU A 213 15.11 -16.40 2.64
CA LEU A 213 14.09 -16.28 1.60
C LEU A 213 12.83 -15.67 2.23
N GLY A 214 12.25 -14.64 1.64
CA GLY A 214 11.01 -14.07 2.18
C GLY A 214 10.52 -12.82 1.46
N LEU A 215 9.50 -12.19 2.02
CA LEU A 215 8.99 -10.91 1.55
C LEU A 215 9.70 -9.76 2.29
N HIS A 216 9.96 -8.65 1.61
CA HIS A 216 10.61 -7.50 2.25
C HIS A 216 9.71 -6.76 3.22
N ALA A 217 10.30 -6.36 4.35
CA ALA A 217 9.81 -5.22 5.11
C ALA A 217 10.02 -3.93 4.27
N PRO A 218 9.13 -2.93 4.34
CA PRO A 218 9.20 -1.72 3.49
C PRO A 218 10.61 -1.09 3.44
N GLY A 219 11.26 -1.11 2.26
CA GLY A 219 12.54 -0.42 2.03
C GLY A 219 13.72 -1.21 1.41
N PHE A 220 13.57 -2.50 1.08
CA PHE A 220 14.61 -3.32 0.42
C PHE A 220 13.96 -4.26 -0.64
N PHE A 221 14.72 -4.74 -1.66
CA PHE A 221 14.26 -5.46 -2.88
C PHE A 221 15.34 -6.52 -3.26
N ASP A 222 15.08 -7.83 -3.44
CA ASP A 222 14.87 -8.61 -4.69
C ASP A 222 13.75 -9.69 -4.62
N LYS A 223 13.55 -10.61 -5.61
CA LYS A 223 12.21 -11.21 -6.00
C LYS A 223 12.19 -12.67 -6.55
N SER A 224 11.02 -13.37 -6.47
CA SER A 224 10.62 -14.63 -7.20
C SER A 224 9.23 -15.28 -6.85
N ASP A 225 8.64 -16.03 -7.81
CA ASP A 225 7.55 -17.06 -7.79
C ASP A 225 6.12 -16.75 -8.30
N THR A 226 5.69 -17.32 -9.44
CA THR A 226 4.33 -17.18 -10.02
C THR A 226 3.58 -18.53 -10.11
N PHE A 227 2.32 -18.60 -9.68
CA PHE A 227 1.39 -19.76 -9.68
C PHE A 227 0.25 -19.60 -10.71
N ASP A 228 -0.07 -20.55 -11.61
CA ASP A 228 -1.28 -20.47 -12.48
C ASP A 228 -1.87 -21.88 -12.82
N ARG A 229 -2.84 -22.02 -13.75
CA ARG A 229 -3.55 -23.28 -14.09
C ARG A 229 -3.55 -23.75 -15.56
N ASP A 230 -3.21 -25.03 -15.77
CA ASP A 230 -3.14 -25.74 -17.05
C ASP A 230 -4.49 -25.90 -17.77
N VAL A 231 -4.47 -25.75 -19.10
CA VAL A 231 -5.67 -25.76 -19.96
C VAL A 231 -6.18 -27.16 -20.31
N GLU A 232 -5.33 -28.19 -20.30
CA GLU A 232 -5.69 -29.54 -20.72
C GLU A 232 -6.02 -30.46 -19.54
N THR A 233 -5.34 -30.25 -18.41
CA THR A 233 -5.40 -31.12 -17.23
C THR A 233 -6.19 -30.52 -16.08
N LEU A 234 -6.51 -29.22 -16.13
CA LEU A 234 -7.05 -28.42 -15.01
C LEU A 234 -6.14 -28.39 -13.76
N LEU A 235 -4.94 -28.96 -13.85
CA LEU A 235 -3.95 -28.94 -12.78
C LEU A 235 -3.21 -27.60 -12.79
N PRO A 236 -2.80 -27.07 -11.64
CA PRO A 236 -1.99 -25.85 -11.59
C PRO A 236 -0.68 -25.99 -12.40
N GLN A 237 -0.41 -25.05 -13.30
CA GLN A 237 0.92 -24.84 -13.89
C GLN A 237 1.70 -23.83 -13.06
N LEU A 238 2.91 -24.22 -12.64
CA LEU A 238 3.80 -23.39 -11.86
C LEU A 238 4.99 -22.95 -12.71
N MET A 239 5.27 -21.64 -12.69
CA MET A 239 6.48 -21.06 -13.26
C MET A 239 7.38 -20.52 -12.15
N VAL A 240 8.61 -21.04 -12.12
CA VAL A 240 9.67 -20.49 -11.26
C VAL A 240 10.57 -19.59 -12.08
N ASN A 241 10.71 -18.32 -11.68
CA ASN A 241 11.59 -17.36 -12.34
C ASN A 241 12.72 -16.95 -11.39
N PHE A 242 13.93 -17.43 -11.67
CA PHE A 242 15.14 -16.98 -11.01
C PHE A 242 15.61 -15.66 -11.60
N VAL A 243 15.63 -14.59 -10.80
CA VAL A 243 16.23 -13.31 -11.22
C VAL A 243 17.66 -13.24 -10.69
N THR A 244 18.66 -13.21 -11.59
CA THR A 244 20.08 -13.19 -11.21
C THR A 244 20.83 -12.05 -11.91
N SER A 245 21.99 -11.66 -11.38
CA SER A 245 22.83 -10.62 -11.98
C SER A 245 23.70 -11.10 -13.15
N SER A 246 23.80 -12.42 -13.34
CA SER A 246 24.56 -13.05 -14.42
C SER A 246 24.06 -14.47 -14.70
N TYR A 247 24.27 -14.95 -15.92
CA TYR A 247 23.89 -16.30 -16.32
C TYR A 247 24.95 -17.31 -15.90
N LYS A 248 24.61 -18.11 -14.87
CA LYS A 248 25.44 -19.17 -14.29
C LYS A 248 24.58 -20.39 -13.98
N PRO A 249 24.07 -21.10 -15.01
CA PRO A 249 23.08 -22.17 -14.85
C PRO A 249 23.58 -23.33 -13.98
N GLU A 250 24.89 -23.56 -13.91
CA GLU A 250 25.52 -24.57 -13.06
C GLU A 250 25.24 -24.34 -11.57
N LEU A 251 25.09 -23.08 -11.14
CA LEU A 251 24.74 -22.73 -9.76
C LEU A 251 23.26 -22.95 -9.45
N LEU A 252 22.40 -22.84 -10.47
CA LEU A 252 20.96 -23.05 -10.35
C LEU A 252 20.55 -24.52 -10.53
N LYS A 253 21.40 -25.34 -11.16
CA LYS A 253 21.11 -26.76 -11.43
C LYS A 253 20.63 -27.55 -10.21
N PRO A 254 21.24 -27.43 -9.00
CA PRO A 254 20.74 -28.13 -7.82
C PRO A 254 19.35 -27.68 -7.36
N LEU A 255 18.97 -26.42 -7.63
CA LEU A 255 17.63 -25.90 -7.32
C LEU A 255 16.62 -26.37 -8.37
N VAL A 256 16.98 -26.30 -9.65
CA VAL A 256 16.19 -26.84 -10.76
C VAL A 256 15.85 -28.30 -10.48
N ASP A 257 16.84 -29.13 -10.16
CA ASP A 257 16.63 -30.57 -9.90
C ASP A 257 15.71 -30.87 -8.70
N LYS A 258 15.68 -29.99 -7.70
CA LYS A 258 14.76 -30.13 -6.56
C LYS A 258 13.35 -29.67 -6.89
N LEU A 259 13.21 -28.68 -7.78
CA LEU A 259 11.91 -28.12 -8.17
C LEU A 259 11.20 -28.98 -9.21
N THR A 260 11.94 -29.66 -10.09
CA THR A 260 11.36 -30.54 -11.12
C THR A 260 10.72 -31.81 -10.57
N VAL A 261 10.90 -32.09 -9.26
CA VAL A 261 10.19 -33.16 -8.56
C VAL A 261 8.69 -32.83 -8.41
N PHE A 262 8.31 -31.56 -8.41
CA PHE A 262 6.91 -31.14 -8.34
C PHE A 262 6.28 -31.15 -9.75
N PRO A 263 5.26 -31.99 -10.00
CA PRO A 263 4.66 -32.14 -11.34
C PRO A 263 3.97 -30.86 -11.84
N GLU A 264 3.57 -29.97 -10.94
CA GLU A 264 3.01 -28.66 -11.26
C GLU A 264 4.05 -27.72 -11.88
N VAL A 265 5.34 -27.91 -11.60
CA VAL A 265 6.42 -27.09 -12.16
C VAL A 265 6.62 -27.46 -13.62
N VAL A 266 6.04 -26.67 -14.52
CA VAL A 266 6.14 -26.87 -15.97
C VAL A 266 7.11 -25.91 -16.66
N SER A 267 7.55 -24.87 -15.94
CA SER A 267 8.46 -23.83 -16.46
C SER A 267 9.42 -23.39 -15.37
N ILE A 268 10.72 -23.46 -15.65
CA ILE A 268 11.74 -22.79 -14.84
C ILE A 268 12.56 -21.91 -15.78
N VAL A 269 12.60 -20.61 -15.49
CA VAL A 269 13.34 -19.62 -16.27
C VAL A 269 14.34 -18.86 -15.40
N ASN A 270 15.38 -18.33 -16.02
CA ASN A 270 16.34 -17.42 -15.41
C ASN A 270 16.36 -16.09 -16.16
N ASN A 271 15.87 -15.04 -15.51
CA ASN A 271 15.97 -13.67 -15.98
C ASN A 271 17.24 -13.00 -15.46
N ILE A 272 18.02 -12.43 -16.37
CA ILE A 272 19.23 -11.68 -16.01
C ILE A 272 18.89 -10.20 -15.86
N ASN A 273 19.17 -9.66 -14.68
CA ASN A 273 19.03 -8.24 -14.39
C ASN A 273 20.38 -7.67 -13.92
N THR A 274 21.03 -6.90 -14.79
CA THR A 274 22.31 -6.24 -14.48
C THR A 274 22.12 -4.84 -13.87
N SER A 275 20.88 -4.34 -13.87
CA SER A 275 20.54 -3.02 -13.34
C SER A 275 20.66 -2.99 -11.82
N VAL A 276 21.14 -1.85 -11.30
CA VAL A 276 21.11 -1.52 -9.87
C VAL A 276 19.74 -0.99 -9.44
N GLY A 277 18.79 -0.87 -10.39
CA GLY A 277 17.43 -0.38 -10.15
C GLY A 277 16.47 -1.48 -9.68
N ASN A 278 15.41 -1.09 -8.96
CA ASN A 278 14.41 -2.00 -8.35
C ASN A 278 13.46 -2.70 -9.36
N THR A 279 13.63 -2.47 -10.66
CA THR A 279 12.72 -2.97 -11.71
C THR A 279 13.20 -4.33 -12.20
N SER A 280 12.29 -5.30 -12.32
CA SER A 280 12.59 -6.67 -12.76
C SER A 280 12.00 -6.92 -14.11
N VAL A 281 12.56 -6.25 -15.11
CA VAL A 281 12.47 -6.72 -16.48
C VAL A 281 13.86 -7.25 -16.77
N GLY A 282 13.98 -8.56 -16.96
CA GLY A 282 15.26 -9.14 -17.34
C GLY A 282 15.66 -8.61 -18.71
N GLU A 283 16.92 -8.23 -18.87
CA GLU A 283 17.47 -7.86 -20.18
C GLU A 283 17.54 -9.09 -21.09
N GLN A 284 17.70 -10.27 -20.48
CA GLN A 284 17.78 -11.57 -21.13
C GLN A 284 17.07 -12.63 -20.28
N GLU A 285 16.35 -13.54 -20.93
CA GLU A 285 15.62 -14.64 -20.31
C GLU A 285 16.09 -15.98 -20.88
N TYR A 286 16.33 -16.95 -19.99
CA TYR A 286 16.78 -18.30 -20.35
C TYR A 286 15.86 -19.35 -19.76
N THR A 287 15.33 -20.26 -20.57
CA THR A 287 14.60 -21.43 -20.05
C THR A 287 15.58 -22.48 -19.52
N LEU A 288 15.46 -22.79 -18.23
CA LEU A 288 16.27 -23.82 -17.56
C LEU A 288 15.59 -25.19 -17.56
N TYR A 289 14.25 -25.21 -17.59
CA TYR A 289 13.46 -26.44 -17.62
C TYR A 289 12.06 -26.19 -18.20
N GLY A 290 11.55 -27.16 -18.98
CA GLY A 290 10.17 -27.17 -19.44
C GLY A 290 9.86 -26.11 -20.49
N LYS A 291 8.70 -25.45 -20.34
CA LYS A 291 8.19 -24.43 -21.26
C LYS A 291 8.76 -23.05 -20.92
N ALA A 292 8.68 -22.10 -21.85
CA ALA A 292 9.01 -20.68 -21.59
C ALA A 292 7.81 -19.89 -21.02
N THR A 293 6.61 -20.45 -21.15
CA THR A 293 5.35 -19.86 -20.71
C THR A 293 4.53 -20.87 -19.93
N ILE A 294 3.65 -20.35 -19.08
CA ILE A 294 2.52 -21.08 -18.52
C ILE A 294 1.24 -20.64 -19.22
N THR A 295 0.16 -21.38 -19.03
CA THR A 295 -1.14 -21.04 -19.57
C THR A 295 -2.11 -20.79 -18.43
N GLU A 296 -3.05 -19.85 -18.59
CA GLU A 296 -4.16 -19.60 -17.66
C GLU A 296 -5.47 -19.40 -18.44
N ILE A 297 -6.59 -19.77 -17.83
CA ILE A 297 -7.93 -19.60 -18.41
C ILE A 297 -8.66 -18.49 -17.68
N LEU A 298 -8.95 -17.39 -18.39
CA LEU A 298 -9.80 -16.32 -17.88
C LEU A 298 -11.03 -16.18 -18.78
N ARG A 299 -12.21 -16.40 -18.20
CA ARG A 299 -13.52 -16.34 -18.90
C ARG A 299 -13.58 -17.21 -20.17
N GLY A 300 -12.98 -18.39 -20.12
CA GLY A 300 -12.96 -19.36 -21.23
C GLY A 300 -11.95 -19.05 -22.33
N LEU A 301 -11.11 -18.02 -22.17
CA LEU A 301 -10.00 -17.71 -23.06
C LEU A 301 -8.69 -18.19 -22.42
N ALA A 302 -7.85 -18.86 -23.21
CA ALA A 302 -6.52 -19.29 -22.79
C ALA A 302 -5.49 -18.18 -23.06
N PHE A 303 -4.64 -17.90 -22.09
CA PHE A 303 -3.57 -16.91 -22.16
C PHE A 303 -2.23 -17.58 -21.89
N GLU A 304 -1.26 -17.40 -22.78
CA GLU A 304 0.13 -17.76 -22.49
C GLU A 304 0.81 -16.61 -21.72
N ILE A 305 1.37 -16.95 -20.56
CA ILE A 305 1.98 -16.01 -19.62
C ILE A 305 3.47 -16.33 -19.56
N SER A 306 4.30 -15.36 -19.95
CA SER A 306 5.76 -15.41 -19.74
C SER A 306 6.14 -14.72 -18.43
N ALA A 307 7.35 -14.98 -17.92
CA ALA A 307 7.79 -14.43 -16.63
C ALA A 307 7.82 -12.89 -16.58
N ASN A 308 8.14 -12.26 -17.72
CA ASN A 308 8.20 -10.81 -17.88
C ASN A 308 6.87 -10.18 -18.31
N SER A 309 5.86 -10.97 -18.65
CA SER A 309 4.53 -10.45 -18.99
C SER A 309 3.77 -9.99 -17.75
N PHE A 310 2.92 -8.97 -17.92
CA PHE A 310 1.94 -8.61 -16.90
C PHE A 310 0.68 -9.45 -17.09
N PHE A 311 0.23 -10.08 -16.01
CA PHE A 311 -1.07 -10.73 -15.91
C PHE A 311 -1.74 -10.33 -14.60
N GLN A 312 -3.07 -10.33 -14.56
CA GLN A 312 -3.80 -9.93 -13.36
C GLN A 312 -3.47 -10.87 -12.21
N THR A 313 -3.13 -10.31 -11.05
CA THR A 313 -2.66 -11.11 -9.90
C THR A 313 -3.77 -11.85 -9.15
N ASN A 314 -5.02 -11.69 -9.59
CA ASN A 314 -6.23 -12.27 -9.03
C ASN A 314 -7.10 -12.69 -10.22
N ALA A 315 -7.20 -14.00 -10.43
CA ALA A 315 -7.86 -14.62 -11.57
C ALA A 315 -9.33 -14.96 -11.29
#